data_AF-F2JJU0-F1
#
_entry.id   AF-F2JJU0-F1
#
_cell.length_a   1.000
_cell.length_b   1.000
_cell.length_c   1.000
_cell.angle_alpha   90.00
_cell.angle_beta   90.00
_cell.angle_gamma   90.00
#
_symmetry.space_group_name_H-M   'P 1'
#
loop_
_entity.id
_entity.type
_entity.pdbx_description
1 polymer ?
#
loop_
_entity_poly.entity_id
_entity_poly.type
_entity_poly.pdbx_seq_one_letter_code
_entity_poly.pdbx_strand_id
1 'polypeptide(L)'
;MELFEVTFSLIVGLVCFILGSILKIGFPAYISKKFDNIATKEDLVALTEIPEKIKLDFQKEFDDYTRSNTFQNDFYYKRYTELYAPLYSIVCQSEGFRVFSEDTQNKAYSFNEFPFLEICKKRSRTKTNLFNQQVLSHEEIVVEDELTKFNKKELSQFIIDHEELASPKLIKLAIFYRYVNENYGGSEKKVEEAYIEYFNKKELQLIREIVSQIVREYNQLRRDLNLDYDQHELNNGEFNNEIYRA
;
A
#
# COMPACT_ATOMS: atom_id res chain seq x y z
N MET A 1 -41.57 -35.51 -76.77
CA MET A 1 -40.92 -35.00 -75.54
C MET A 1 -41.88 -34.99 -74.35
N GLU A 2 -43.14 -34.60 -74.52
CA GLU A 2 -44.09 -34.45 -73.40
C GLU A 2 -44.45 -35.74 -72.62
N LEU A 3 -44.55 -36.91 -73.26
CA LEU A 3 -44.93 -38.16 -72.57
C LEU A 3 -43.84 -38.69 -71.61
N PHE A 4 -42.57 -38.37 -71.88
CA PHE A 4 -41.44 -38.79 -71.04
C PHE A 4 -41.33 -37.92 -69.79
N GLU A 5 -41.61 -36.62 -69.88
CA GLU A 5 -41.59 -35.72 -68.73
C GLU A 5 -42.73 -36.02 -67.75
N VAL A 6 -43.92 -36.37 -68.25
CA VAL A 6 -45.05 -36.73 -67.39
C VAL A 6 -44.80 -38.04 -66.63
N THR A 7 -44.23 -39.05 -67.29
CA THR A 7 -43.90 -40.33 -66.64
C THR A 7 -42.75 -40.20 -65.65
N PHE A 8 -41.73 -39.40 -65.97
CA PHE A 8 -40.64 -39.08 -65.05
C PHE A 8 -41.15 -38.32 -63.80
N SER A 9 -42.03 -37.33 -63.97
CA SER A 9 -42.61 -36.56 -62.86
C SER A 9 -43.43 -37.44 -61.91
N LEU A 10 -44.23 -38.39 -62.45
CA LEU A 10 -45.00 -39.33 -61.64
C LEU A 10 -44.11 -40.28 -60.82
N ILE A 11 -43.01 -40.78 -61.41
CA ILE A 11 -42.06 -41.65 -60.71
C ILE A 11 -41.36 -40.88 -59.59
N VAL A 12 -40.91 -39.65 -59.86
CA VAL A 12 -40.30 -38.78 -58.83
C VAL A 12 -41.29 -38.50 -57.71
N GLY A 13 -42.55 -38.20 -58.03
CA GLY A 13 -43.60 -38.01 -57.03
C GLY A 13 -43.82 -39.24 -56.14
N LEU A 14 -43.84 -40.44 -56.73
CA LEU A 14 -43.99 -41.69 -55.98
C LEU A 14 -42.80 -41.97 -55.05
N VAL A 15 -41.57 -41.75 -55.55
CA VAL A 15 -40.34 -41.93 -54.75
C VAL A 15 -40.29 -40.94 -53.60
N CYS A 16 -40.65 -39.68 -53.83
CA CYS A 16 -40.77 -38.66 -52.79
C CYS A 16 -41.83 -39.03 -51.74
N PHE A 17 -42.96 -39.62 -52.16
CA PHE A 17 -44.02 -40.06 -51.25
C PHE A 17 -43.58 -41.24 -50.36
N ILE A 18 -42.88 -42.21 -50.93
CA ILE A 18 -42.36 -43.38 -50.20
C ILE A 18 -41.27 -42.94 -49.21
N LEU A 19 -40.32 -42.11 -49.65
CA LEU A 19 -39.28 -41.55 -48.78
C LEU A 19 -39.88 -40.70 -47.65
N GLY A 20 -40.87 -39.87 -47.97
CA GLY A 20 -41.59 -39.08 -46.97
C GLY A 20 -42.31 -39.95 -45.94
N SER A 21 -42.89 -41.07 -46.37
CA SER A 21 -43.59 -42.02 -45.48
C SER A 21 -42.63 -42.76 -44.54
N ILE A 22 -41.47 -43.20 -45.05
CA ILE A 22 -40.43 -43.85 -44.25
C ILE A 22 -39.85 -42.88 -43.23
N LEU A 23 -39.57 -41.63 -43.62
CA LEU A 23 -39.08 -40.61 -42.71
C LEU A 23 -40.12 -40.27 -41.63
N LYS A 24 -41.41 -40.19 -41.99
CA LYS A 24 -42.48 -39.87 -41.03
C LYS A 24 -42.68 -40.92 -39.94
N ILE A 25 -42.38 -42.20 -40.21
CA ILE A 25 -42.58 -43.30 -39.26
C ILE A 25 -41.26 -43.68 -38.56
N GLY A 26 -40.17 -43.81 -39.32
CA GLY A 26 -38.88 -44.26 -38.81
C GLY A 26 -38.14 -43.20 -38.01
N PHE A 27 -38.27 -41.92 -38.37
CA PHE A 27 -37.57 -40.84 -37.68
C PHE A 27 -38.10 -40.62 -36.25
N PRO A 28 -39.42 -40.51 -35.99
CA PRO A 28 -39.91 -40.34 -34.63
C PRO A 28 -39.61 -41.54 -33.72
N ALA A 29 -39.70 -42.77 -34.23
CA ALA A 29 -39.42 -43.98 -33.46
C ALA A 29 -37.93 -44.12 -33.11
N TYR A 30 -37.03 -43.80 -34.05
CA TYR A 30 -35.58 -43.77 -33.81
C TYR A 30 -35.19 -42.69 -32.80
N ILE A 31 -35.77 -41.48 -32.94
CA ILE A 31 -35.54 -40.37 -32.02
C ILE A 31 -36.06 -40.71 -30.62
N SER A 32 -37.30 -41.19 -30.48
CA SER A 32 -37.87 -41.61 -29.19
C SER A 32 -36.98 -42.64 -28.48
N LYS A 33 -36.54 -43.68 -29.18
CA LYS A 33 -35.69 -44.74 -28.59
C LYS A 33 -34.29 -44.25 -28.22
N LYS A 34 -33.75 -43.26 -28.94
CA LYS A 34 -32.46 -42.63 -28.61
C LYS A 34 -32.60 -41.66 -27.42
N PHE A 35 -33.73 -40.98 -27.27
CA PHE A 35 -34.03 -40.14 -26.12
C PHE A 35 -34.29 -40.96 -24.84
N ASP A 36 -35.00 -42.08 -24.94
CA ASP A 36 -35.26 -42.98 -23.80
C ASP A 36 -33.98 -43.59 -23.20
N ASN A 37 -32.91 -43.77 -24.00
CA ASN A 37 -31.62 -44.32 -23.56
C ASN A 37 -30.60 -43.26 -23.09
N ILE A 38 -30.84 -41.96 -23.32
CA ILE A 38 -29.93 -40.87 -22.92
C ILE A 38 -30.46 -40.10 -21.71
N ALA A 39 -31.77 -40.17 -21.44
CA ALA A 39 -32.44 -39.48 -20.33
C ALA A 39 -32.76 -40.43 -19.15
N THR A 40 -31.83 -41.29 -18.76
CA THR A 40 -31.91 -41.94 -17.44
C THR A 40 -31.85 -40.85 -16.38
N LYS A 41 -32.94 -40.70 -15.62
CA LYS A 41 -33.26 -39.56 -14.73
C LYS A 41 -32.16 -39.14 -13.75
N GLU A 42 -31.21 -40.03 -13.44
CA GLU A 42 -30.05 -39.76 -12.59
C GLU A 42 -29.09 -38.75 -13.23
N ASP A 43 -28.88 -38.79 -14.55
CA ASP A 43 -27.99 -37.85 -15.25
C ASP A 43 -28.58 -36.43 -15.28
N LEU A 44 -29.91 -36.29 -15.36
CA LEU A 44 -30.58 -34.99 -15.34
C LEU A 44 -30.50 -34.30 -13.97
N VAL A 45 -30.58 -35.07 -12.89
CA VAL A 45 -30.42 -34.57 -11.52
C VAL A 45 -28.96 -34.15 -11.28
N ALA A 46 -27.99 -34.97 -11.70
CA ALA A 46 -26.57 -34.62 -11.62
C ALA A 46 -26.23 -33.37 -12.48
N LEU A 47 -26.81 -33.24 -13.68
CA LEU A 47 -26.66 -32.07 -14.55
C LEU A 47 -27.19 -30.77 -13.94
N THR A 48 -28.16 -30.82 -13.02
CA THR A 48 -28.66 -29.63 -12.31
C THR A 48 -27.94 -29.37 -10.99
N GLU A 49 -27.55 -30.42 -10.26
CA GLU A 49 -26.86 -30.30 -8.97
C GLU A 49 -25.42 -29.80 -9.11
N ILE A 50 -24.70 -30.23 -10.16
CA ILE A 50 -23.31 -29.82 -10.41
C ILE A 50 -23.20 -28.30 -10.67
N PRO A 51 -23.95 -27.67 -11.59
CA PRO A 51 -23.86 -26.23 -11.80
C PRO A 51 -24.39 -25.41 -10.62
N GLU A 52 -25.39 -25.90 -9.87
CA GLU A 52 -25.82 -25.24 -8.62
C GLU A 52 -24.72 -25.27 -7.56
N LYS A 53 -24.06 -26.42 -7.39
CA LYS A 53 -22.91 -26.55 -6.49
C LYS A 53 -21.76 -25.67 -6.92
N ILE A 54 -21.40 -25.65 -8.21
CA ILE A 54 -20.35 -24.76 -8.75
C ILE A 54 -20.71 -23.29 -8.53
N LYS A 55 -21.96 -22.91 -8.75
CA LYS A 55 -22.43 -21.53 -8.50
C LYS A 55 -22.32 -21.17 -7.02
N LEU A 56 -22.68 -22.09 -6.13
CA LEU A 56 -22.64 -21.89 -4.69
C LEU A 56 -21.19 -21.88 -4.15
N ASP A 57 -20.32 -22.73 -4.69
CA ASP A 57 -18.89 -22.75 -4.38
C ASP A 57 -18.21 -21.47 -4.90
N PHE A 58 -18.51 -21.03 -6.12
CA PHE A 58 -18.03 -19.75 -6.65
C PHE A 58 -18.54 -18.56 -5.85
N GLN A 59 -19.80 -18.56 -5.43
CA GLN A 59 -20.34 -17.51 -4.55
C GLN A 59 -19.61 -17.47 -3.21
N LYS A 60 -19.34 -18.62 -2.60
CA LYS A 60 -18.56 -18.69 -1.35
C LYS A 60 -17.13 -18.20 -1.55
N GLU A 61 -16.44 -18.67 -2.58
CA GLU A 61 -15.08 -18.22 -2.90
C GLU A 61 -15.04 -16.71 -3.19
N PHE A 62 -16.03 -16.20 -3.91
CA PHE A 62 -16.15 -14.78 -4.22
C PHE A 62 -16.47 -13.95 -2.97
N ASP A 63 -17.34 -14.43 -2.08
CA ASP A 63 -17.67 -13.76 -0.82
C ASP A 63 -16.46 -13.76 0.13
N ASP A 64 -15.74 -14.87 0.23
CA ASP A 64 -14.52 -14.97 1.05
C ASP A 64 -13.39 -14.10 0.47
N TYR A 65 -13.25 -14.06 -0.86
CA TYR A 65 -12.36 -13.12 -1.55
C TYR A 65 -12.76 -11.67 -1.27
N THR A 66 -14.04 -11.34 -1.38
CA THR A 66 -14.55 -9.99 -1.12
C THR A 66 -14.30 -9.58 0.32
N ARG A 67 -14.58 -10.44 1.29
CA ARG A 67 -14.30 -10.18 2.72
C ARG A 67 -12.82 -10.00 3.00
N SER A 68 -11.98 -10.87 2.44
CA SER A 68 -10.52 -10.77 2.57
C SER A 68 -10.00 -9.48 1.96
N ASN A 69 -10.48 -9.13 0.76
CA ASN A 69 -10.13 -7.90 0.06
C ASN A 69 -10.61 -6.66 0.84
N THR A 70 -11.82 -6.68 1.41
CA THR A 70 -12.31 -5.60 2.27
C THR A 70 -11.43 -5.44 3.51
N PHE A 71 -11.09 -6.52 4.21
CA PHE A 71 -10.21 -6.45 5.37
C PHE A 71 -8.81 -5.93 5.01
N GLN A 72 -8.22 -6.40 3.91
CA GLN A 72 -6.92 -5.93 3.45
C GLN A 72 -6.96 -4.44 3.07
N ASN A 73 -7.99 -4.00 2.36
CA ASN A 73 -8.16 -2.60 1.99
C ASN A 73 -8.37 -1.72 3.22
N ASP A 74 -9.20 -2.13 4.17
CA ASP A 74 -9.41 -1.41 5.44
C ASP A 74 -8.11 -1.32 6.24
N PHE A 75 -7.33 -2.40 6.29
CA PHE A 75 -6.03 -2.41 6.95
C PHE A 75 -5.02 -1.49 6.24
N TYR A 76 -4.93 -1.53 4.92
CA TYR A 76 -4.02 -0.66 4.15
C TYR A 76 -4.41 0.81 4.27
N TYR A 77 -5.71 1.10 4.26
CA TYR A 77 -6.23 2.43 4.49
C TYR A 77 -5.84 2.93 5.88
N LYS A 78 -6.06 2.16 6.94
CA LYS A 78 -5.64 2.52 8.31
C LYS A 78 -4.14 2.74 8.42
N ARG A 79 -3.32 1.84 7.87
CA ARG A 79 -1.86 2.00 7.83
C ARG A 79 -1.48 3.33 7.17
N TYR A 80 -2.10 3.63 6.02
CA TYR A 80 -1.85 4.87 5.30
C TYR A 80 -2.25 6.09 6.15
N THR A 81 -3.47 6.15 6.68
CA THR A 81 -4.00 7.36 7.33
C THR A 81 -3.45 7.59 8.73
N GLU A 82 -3.27 6.54 9.52
CA GLU A 82 -2.94 6.64 10.95
C GLU A 82 -1.42 6.59 11.20
N LEU A 83 -0.65 5.96 10.31
CA LEU A 83 0.81 5.82 10.48
C LEU A 83 1.62 6.53 9.39
N TYR A 84 1.51 6.12 8.13
CA TYR A 84 2.47 6.57 7.10
C TYR A 84 2.21 8.00 6.63
N ALA A 85 0.97 8.48 6.54
CA ALA A 85 0.69 9.86 6.17
C ALA A 85 1.20 10.88 7.21
N PRO A 86 0.99 10.68 8.53
CA PRO A 86 1.65 11.50 9.55
C PRO A 86 3.17 11.44 9.48
N LEU A 87 3.76 10.23 9.39
CA LEU A 87 5.22 10.06 9.30
C LEU A 87 5.81 10.75 8.06
N TYR A 88 5.18 10.59 6.91
CA TYR A 88 5.62 11.22 5.67
C TYR A 88 5.52 12.75 5.77
N SER A 89 4.49 13.29 6.41
CA SER A 89 4.37 14.74 6.65
C SER A 89 5.52 15.29 7.50
N ILE A 90 5.99 14.53 8.48
CA ILE A 90 7.17 14.88 9.30
C ILE A 90 8.45 14.85 8.45
N VAL A 91 8.59 13.88 7.53
CA VAL A 91 9.70 13.85 6.57
C VAL A 91 9.64 15.05 5.63
N CYS A 92 8.47 15.40 5.09
CA CYS A 92 8.29 16.62 4.28
C CYS A 92 8.75 17.87 5.02
N GLN A 93 8.48 17.97 6.32
CA GLN A 93 8.93 19.10 7.13
C GLN A 93 10.46 19.19 7.20
N SER A 94 11.14 18.07 7.43
CA SER A 94 12.61 17.98 7.43
C SER A 94 13.18 18.39 6.07
N GLU A 95 12.62 17.89 4.97
CA GLU A 95 13.08 18.18 3.61
C GLU A 95 12.77 19.62 3.18
N GLY A 96 11.62 20.15 3.54
CA GLY A 96 11.31 21.57 3.34
C GLY A 96 12.32 22.48 4.06
N PHE A 97 12.75 22.12 5.27
CA PHE A 97 13.81 22.85 5.97
C PHE A 97 15.19 22.69 5.30
N ARG A 98 15.48 21.52 4.73
CA ARG A 98 16.70 21.27 3.95
C ARG A 98 16.79 22.23 2.77
N VAL A 99 15.74 22.31 1.95
CA VAL A 99 15.69 23.20 0.78
C VAL A 99 15.75 24.66 1.21
N PHE A 100 14.98 25.06 2.23
CA PHE A 100 15.03 26.41 2.78
C PHE A 100 16.45 26.82 3.22
N SER A 101 17.19 25.92 3.87
CA SER A 101 18.55 26.18 4.35
C SER A 101 19.55 26.34 3.20
N GLU A 102 19.38 25.58 2.13
CA GLU A 102 20.17 25.71 0.91
C GLU A 102 19.93 27.08 0.26
N ASP A 103 18.66 27.45 0.06
CA ASP A 103 18.27 28.70 -0.62
C ASP A 103 18.62 29.96 0.18
N THR A 104 18.46 29.94 1.50
CA THR A 104 18.60 31.15 2.33
C THR A 104 19.96 31.29 3.01
N GLN A 105 20.62 30.18 3.34
CA GLN A 105 21.88 30.18 4.10
C GLN A 105 23.06 29.64 3.31
N ASN A 106 22.85 29.18 2.06
CA ASN A 106 23.85 28.50 1.25
C ASN A 106 24.47 27.29 1.98
N LYS A 107 23.64 26.59 2.77
CA LYS A 107 24.02 25.39 3.52
C LYS A 107 23.35 24.17 2.92
N ALA A 108 24.10 23.43 2.11
CA ALA A 108 23.64 22.16 1.55
C ALA A 108 23.85 21.02 2.57
N TYR A 109 22.76 20.45 3.06
CA TYR A 109 22.79 19.27 3.92
C TYR A 109 22.49 18.04 3.07
N SER A 110 23.47 17.14 2.90
CA SER A 110 23.25 15.90 2.15
C SER A 110 22.35 14.92 2.93
N PHE A 111 21.52 14.15 2.23
CA PHE A 111 20.68 13.13 2.88
C PHE A 111 21.52 12.05 3.58
N ASN A 112 22.70 11.71 3.03
CA ASN A 112 23.57 10.70 3.61
C ASN A 112 24.17 11.09 4.96
N GLU A 113 24.48 12.38 5.15
CA GLU A 113 25.06 12.90 6.39
C GLU A 113 23.99 13.41 7.36
N PHE A 114 22.90 13.96 6.82
CA PHE A 114 21.79 14.53 7.57
C PHE A 114 20.47 13.97 7.05
N PRO A 115 20.15 12.70 7.30
CA PRO A 115 18.94 12.05 6.80
C PRO A 115 17.65 12.64 7.37
N PHE A 116 17.73 13.32 8.52
CA PHE A 116 16.61 14.01 9.14
C PHE A 116 17.10 15.30 9.81
N LEU A 117 16.42 16.41 9.54
CA LEU A 117 16.71 17.72 10.11
C LEU A 117 15.63 18.11 11.13
N GLU A 118 16.07 18.39 12.35
CA GLU A 118 15.19 18.83 13.44
C GLU A 118 15.09 20.36 13.47
N ILE A 119 13.88 20.87 13.64
CA ILE A 119 13.64 22.31 13.80
C ILE A 119 13.54 22.60 15.29
N CYS A 120 14.44 23.43 15.80
CA CYS A 120 14.45 23.88 17.19
C CYS A 120 14.17 25.39 17.26
N LYS A 121 13.14 25.79 18.01
CA LYS A 121 12.86 27.20 18.31
C LYS A 121 13.22 27.49 19.76
N LYS A 122 14.04 28.51 19.98
CA LYS A 122 14.42 28.99 21.31
C LYS A 122 13.98 30.44 21.48
N ARG A 123 13.41 30.76 22.63
CA ARG A 123 13.05 32.11 23.04
C ARG A 123 13.86 32.47 24.28
N SER A 124 14.67 33.52 24.21
CA SER A 124 15.37 34.02 25.38
C SER A 124 14.59 35.13 26.08
N ARG A 125 14.54 35.08 27.41
CA ARG A 125 14.00 36.13 28.27
C ARG A 125 15.13 36.64 29.15
N THR A 126 15.54 37.88 28.90
CA THR A 126 16.55 38.55 29.71
C THR A 126 15.86 39.55 30.62
N LYS A 127 15.99 39.39 31.94
CA LYS A 127 15.63 40.42 32.91
C LYS A 127 16.83 41.33 33.10
N THR A 128 16.69 42.61 32.82
CA THR A 128 17.72 43.62 33.10
C THR A 128 17.22 44.59 34.16
N ASN A 129 18.15 45.07 34.98
CA ASN A 129 17.88 46.16 35.90
C ASN A 129 17.77 47.47 35.11
N LEU A 130 16.65 48.18 35.26
CA LEU A 130 16.31 49.39 34.52
C LEU A 130 17.30 50.54 34.72
N PHE A 131 17.98 50.61 35.87
CA PHE A 131 18.83 51.75 36.24
C PHE A 131 20.30 51.58 35.84
N ASN A 132 20.80 50.35 35.77
CA ASN A 132 22.21 50.07 35.47
C ASN A 132 22.39 49.10 34.29
N GLN A 133 21.31 48.68 33.63
CA GLN A 133 21.27 47.73 32.51
C GLN A 133 21.92 46.36 32.81
N GLN A 134 22.17 46.06 34.09
CA GLN A 134 22.79 44.80 34.48
C GLN A 134 21.80 43.65 34.28
N VAL A 135 22.24 42.56 33.64
CA VAL A 135 21.45 41.36 33.45
C VAL A 135 21.25 40.66 34.80
N LEU A 136 20.00 40.59 35.25
CA LEU A 136 19.58 39.94 36.50
C LEU A 136 19.31 38.44 36.30
N SER A 137 18.73 38.07 35.16
CA SER A 137 18.55 36.68 34.77
C SER A 137 18.44 36.54 33.27
N HIS A 138 18.89 35.41 32.74
CA HIS A 138 18.72 35.02 31.36
C HIS A 138 18.11 33.62 31.36
N GLU A 139 16.92 33.48 30.78
CA GLU A 139 16.20 32.21 30.65
C GLU A 139 16.07 31.89 29.16
N GLU A 140 16.62 30.77 28.69
CA GLU A 140 16.29 30.21 27.38
C GLU A 140 15.12 29.23 27.53
N ILE A 141 14.02 29.51 26.82
CA ILE A 141 12.83 28.67 26.79
C ILE A 141 12.78 27.99 25.42
N VAL A 142 12.81 26.66 25.38
CA VAL A 142 12.53 25.90 24.16
C VAL A 142 11.03 26.00 23.89
N VAL A 143 10.67 26.45 22.68
CA VAL A 143 9.27 26.62 22.28
C VAL A 143 8.84 25.35 21.56
N GLU A 144 7.89 24.62 22.16
CA GLU A 144 7.21 23.48 21.54
C GLU A 144 5.98 23.98 20.78
N ASP A 145 6.00 23.80 19.45
CA ASP A 145 4.87 24.03 18.55
C ASP A 145 4.80 22.91 17.49
N GLU A 146 3.86 23.00 16.56
CA GLU A 146 3.65 21.96 15.55
C GLU A 146 4.90 21.64 14.72
N LEU A 147 5.82 22.60 14.56
CA LEU A 147 7.07 22.40 13.82
C LEU A 147 8.20 21.86 14.70
N THR A 148 8.19 22.13 16.01
CA THR A 148 9.30 21.77 16.90
C THR A 148 9.02 20.56 17.77
N LYS A 149 7.76 20.11 17.85
CA LYS A 149 7.39 18.93 18.65
C LYS A 149 8.02 17.63 18.11
N PHE A 150 8.24 17.51 16.81
CA PHE A 150 8.77 16.29 16.21
C PHE A 150 10.29 16.34 16.07
N ASN A 151 10.97 15.48 16.82
CA ASN A 151 12.40 15.21 16.72
C ASN A 151 12.63 13.72 16.39
N LYS A 152 13.89 13.29 16.23
CA LYS A 152 14.22 11.90 15.89
C LYS A 152 13.71 10.89 16.93
N LYS A 153 13.69 11.27 18.22
CA LYS A 153 13.16 10.43 19.30
C LYS A 153 11.65 10.28 19.17
N GLU A 154 10.92 11.38 19.00
CA GLU A 154 9.47 11.38 18.81
C GLU A 154 9.06 10.65 17.53
N LEU A 155 9.84 10.75 16.45
CA LEU A 155 9.63 9.95 15.23
C LEU A 155 9.67 8.46 15.53
N SER A 156 10.69 8.00 16.26
CA SER A 156 10.82 6.59 16.64
C SER A 156 9.73 6.14 17.61
N GLN A 157 9.32 7.01 18.53
CA GLN A 157 8.27 6.72 19.51
C GLN A 157 6.91 6.61 18.82
N PHE A 158 6.61 7.50 17.87
CA PHE A 158 5.37 7.45 17.09
C PHE A 158 5.20 6.12 16.33
N ILE A 159 6.29 5.58 15.77
CA ILE A 159 6.28 4.26 15.11
C ILE A 159 5.96 3.14 16.11
N ILE A 160 6.53 3.21 17.32
CA ILE A 160 6.33 2.21 18.37
C ILE A 160 4.90 2.29 18.92
N ASP A 161 4.34 3.49 19.05
CA ASP A 161 2.98 3.70 19.53
C ASP A 161 1.89 3.18 18.57
N HIS A 162 2.24 2.99 17.29
CA HIS A 162 1.38 2.43 16.24
C HIS A 162 1.97 1.14 15.64
N GLU A 163 2.59 0.31 16.49
CA GLU A 163 3.29 -0.91 16.07
C GLU A 163 2.39 -1.88 15.30
N GLU A 164 1.09 -1.90 15.55
CA GLU A 164 0.10 -2.73 14.87
C GLU A 164 -0.09 -2.38 13.38
N LEU A 165 0.29 -1.16 12.99
CA LEU A 165 0.21 -0.64 11.62
C LEU A 165 1.58 -0.63 10.91
N ALA A 166 2.67 -0.70 11.69
CA ALA A 166 4.02 -0.60 11.17
C ALA A 166 4.48 -1.92 10.53
N SER A 167 5.36 -1.83 9.53
CA SER A 167 5.95 -3.04 8.96
C SER A 167 6.92 -3.68 9.97
N PRO A 168 7.11 -5.00 9.95
CA PRO A 168 8.07 -5.66 10.84
C PRO A 168 9.49 -5.09 10.72
N LYS A 169 9.86 -4.56 9.54
CA LYS A 169 11.15 -3.89 9.34
C LYS A 169 11.19 -2.54 10.06
N LEU A 170 10.16 -1.71 9.90
CA LEU A 170 10.09 -0.39 10.51
C LEU A 170 10.09 -0.46 12.04
N ILE A 171 9.36 -1.41 12.63
CA ILE A 171 9.33 -1.64 14.09
C ILE A 171 10.72 -2.02 14.61
N LYS A 172 11.40 -2.97 13.95
CA LYS A 172 12.76 -3.38 14.34
C LYS A 172 13.74 -2.22 14.30
N LEU A 173 13.65 -1.37 13.28
CA LEU A 173 14.47 -0.18 13.16
C LEU A 173 14.17 0.81 14.29
N ALA A 174 12.90 1.11 14.56
CA ALA A 174 12.49 2.07 15.60
C ALA A 174 12.88 1.61 17.01
N ILE A 175 12.67 0.33 17.35
CA ILE A 175 13.07 -0.22 18.66
C ILE A 175 14.58 -0.15 18.83
N PHE A 176 15.36 -0.49 17.80
CA PHE A 176 16.81 -0.42 17.88
C PHE A 176 17.29 1.03 17.93
N TYR A 177 16.66 1.93 17.17
CA TYR A 177 16.95 3.35 17.22
C TYR A 177 16.70 3.93 18.62
N ARG A 178 15.61 3.57 19.30
CA ARG A 178 15.34 3.99 20.68
C ARG A 178 16.51 3.66 21.62
N TYR A 179 17.03 2.43 21.53
CA TYR A 179 18.21 2.03 22.32
C TYR A 179 19.46 2.83 21.95
N VAL A 180 19.72 3.03 20.66
CA VAL A 180 20.91 3.77 20.18
C VAL A 180 20.83 5.26 20.53
N ASN A 181 19.66 5.88 20.41
CA ASN A 181 19.40 7.28 20.73
C ASN A 181 19.61 7.59 22.23
N GLU A 182 19.40 6.62 23.12
CA GLU A 182 19.75 6.79 24.54
C GLU A 182 21.26 6.74 24.80
N ASN A 183 22.07 6.21 23.88
CA ASN A 183 23.45 5.82 24.11
C ASN A 183 24.49 6.49 23.18
N TYR A 184 24.06 7.28 22.19
CA TYR A 184 24.96 8.02 21.30
C TYR A 184 25.50 9.29 21.96
N GLY A 185 26.57 9.88 21.40
CA GLY A 185 27.30 10.98 22.02
C GLY A 185 26.51 12.29 22.21
N GLY A 186 25.34 12.41 21.59
CA GLY A 186 24.41 13.53 21.81
C GLY A 186 23.36 13.27 22.90
N SER A 187 23.36 12.10 23.54
CA SER A 187 22.40 11.77 24.60
C SER A 187 22.85 12.29 25.97
N GLU A 188 21.90 12.46 26.90
CA GLU A 188 22.19 12.88 28.27
C GLU A 188 22.95 11.80 29.07
N LYS A 189 22.86 10.53 28.66
CA LYS A 189 23.50 9.40 29.32
C LYS A 189 24.91 9.19 28.77
N LYS A 190 25.91 9.33 29.63
CA LYS A 190 27.30 9.05 29.27
C LYS A 190 27.52 7.54 29.22
N VAL A 191 27.61 7.01 27.99
CA VAL A 191 28.14 5.67 27.72
C VAL A 191 29.67 5.70 27.83
N GLU A 192 30.28 4.54 28.11
CA GLU A 192 31.73 4.39 28.02
C GLU A 192 32.25 4.89 26.67
N GLU A 193 33.32 5.68 26.70
CA GLU A 193 33.93 6.29 25.49
C GLU A 193 34.22 5.28 24.39
N ALA A 194 34.55 4.03 24.77
CA ALA A 194 34.84 2.94 23.85
C ALA A 194 33.69 2.59 22.88
N TYR A 195 32.43 2.88 23.22
CA TYR A 195 31.28 2.56 22.38
C TYR A 195 30.64 3.76 21.67
N ILE A 196 31.07 4.99 21.97
CA ILE A 196 30.44 6.21 21.44
C ILE A 196 30.51 6.26 19.91
N GLU A 197 31.65 5.90 19.31
CA GLU A 197 31.80 5.88 17.85
C GLU A 197 30.82 4.90 17.19
N TYR A 198 30.67 3.72 17.79
CA TYR A 198 29.70 2.72 17.33
C TYR A 198 28.27 3.25 17.38
N PHE A 199 27.86 3.85 18.52
CA PHE A 199 26.52 4.40 18.66
C PHE A 199 26.26 5.58 17.72
N ASN A 200 27.22 6.49 17.53
CA ASN A 200 27.07 7.60 16.59
C ASN A 200 26.87 7.11 15.15
N LYS A 201 27.68 6.14 14.70
CA LYS A 201 27.54 5.57 13.37
C LYS A 201 26.22 4.82 13.20
N LYS A 202 25.78 4.11 14.23
CA LYS A 202 24.51 3.37 14.22
C LYS A 202 23.31 4.30 14.28
N GLU A 203 23.38 5.40 15.02
CA GLU A 203 22.32 6.40 15.09
C GLU A 203 22.02 6.92 13.69
N LEU A 204 23.06 7.42 13.00
CA LEU A 204 22.96 7.94 11.65
C LEU A 204 22.46 6.88 10.65
N GLN A 205 22.99 5.66 10.73
CA GLN A 205 22.55 4.56 9.87
C GLN A 205 21.06 4.26 10.08
N LEU A 206 20.62 4.14 11.32
CA LEU A 206 19.26 3.74 11.65
C LEU A 206 18.25 4.82 11.27
N ILE A 207 18.52 6.10 11.58
CA ILE A 207 17.60 7.16 11.19
C ILE A 207 17.46 7.28 9.68
N ARG A 208 18.56 7.09 8.92
CA ARG A 208 18.51 7.04 7.45
C ARG A 208 17.60 5.91 6.96
N GLU A 209 17.78 4.70 7.49
CA GLU A 209 16.94 3.55 7.12
C GLU A 209 15.48 3.77 7.51
N ILE A 210 15.20 4.41 8.65
CA ILE A 210 13.83 4.75 9.07
C ILE A 210 13.20 5.71 8.08
N VAL A 211 13.86 6.83 7.77
CA VAL A 211 13.34 7.84 6.83
C VAL A 211 13.11 7.23 5.45
N SER A 212 14.09 6.47 4.93
CA SER A 212 13.93 5.79 3.64
C SER A 212 12.82 4.77 3.64
N GLN A 213 12.61 4.04 4.74
CA GLN A 213 11.51 3.09 4.85
C GLN A 213 10.15 3.80 4.86
N ILE A 214 10.02 4.92 5.58
CA ILE A 214 8.82 5.75 5.60
C ILE A 214 8.46 6.21 4.18
N VAL A 215 9.43 6.80 3.46
CA VAL A 215 9.23 7.32 2.10
C VAL A 215 8.79 6.21 1.13
N ARG A 216 9.44 5.03 1.17
CA ARG A 216 9.08 3.90 0.31
C ARG A 216 7.70 3.35 0.64
N GLU A 217 7.44 3.07 1.92
CA GLU A 217 6.19 2.42 2.33
C GLU A 217 4.98 3.35 2.20
N TYR A 218 5.17 4.66 2.37
CA TYR A 218 4.14 5.65 2.06
C TYR A 218 3.71 5.59 0.59
N ASN A 219 4.66 5.67 -0.34
CA ASN A 219 4.36 5.61 -1.77
C ASN A 219 3.84 4.23 -2.21
N GLN A 220 4.32 3.17 -1.55
CA GLN A 220 3.83 1.81 -1.77
C GLN A 220 2.35 1.69 -1.39
N LEU A 221 1.95 2.20 -0.22
CA LEU A 221 0.57 2.21 0.22
C LEU A 221 -0.32 3.07 -0.68
N ARG A 222 0.18 4.22 -1.13
CA ARG A 222 -0.57 5.05 -2.09
C ARG A 222 -0.80 4.34 -3.41
N ARG A 223 0.21 3.65 -3.95
CA ARG A 223 0.05 2.78 -5.13
C ARG A 223 -1.00 1.70 -4.90
N ASP A 224 -0.91 0.99 -3.77
CA ASP A 224 -1.81 -0.14 -3.47
C ASP A 224 -3.26 0.33 -3.23
N LEU A 225 -3.46 1.56 -2.76
CA LEU A 225 -4.75 2.22 -2.60
C LEU A 225 -5.23 2.97 -3.86
N ASN A 226 -4.52 2.88 -5.00
CA ASN A 226 -4.80 3.61 -6.24
C ASN A 226 -4.85 5.14 -6.08
N LEU A 227 -3.96 5.70 -5.27
CA LEU A 227 -3.73 7.13 -5.10
C LEU A 227 -2.48 7.56 -5.89
N ASP A 228 -2.38 8.84 -6.24
CA ASP A 228 -1.18 9.40 -6.88
C ASP A 228 0.05 9.18 -6.01
N TYR A 229 1.19 8.78 -6.56
CA TYR A 229 2.40 8.51 -5.78
C TYR A 229 3.65 8.91 -6.57
N ASP A 230 4.76 9.14 -5.87
CA ASP A 230 6.05 9.42 -6.50
C ASP A 230 6.84 8.12 -6.74
N GLN A 231 7.13 7.84 -8.01
CA GLN A 231 7.81 6.62 -8.43
C GLN A 231 9.31 6.62 -8.08
N HIS A 232 9.95 7.79 -8.03
CA HIS A 232 11.34 7.94 -7.60
C HIS A 232 11.47 7.63 -6.11
N GLU A 233 10.61 8.23 -5.29
CA GLU A 233 10.55 7.98 -3.85
C GLU A 233 10.28 6.52 -3.50
N LEU A 234 9.37 5.87 -4.23
CA LEU A 234 9.06 4.46 -4.06
C LEU A 234 10.28 3.55 -4.31
N ASN A 235 11.07 3.85 -5.34
CA ASN A 235 12.19 3.02 -5.75
C ASN A 235 13.43 3.27 -4.87
N ASN A 236 13.72 4.54 -4.58
CA ASN A 236 14.97 4.94 -3.96
C ASN A 236 14.84 5.12 -2.45
N GLY A 237 13.65 5.44 -1.93
CA GLY A 237 13.48 5.85 -0.53
C GLY A 237 14.18 7.17 -0.20
N GLU A 238 14.34 8.00 -1.21
CA GLU A 238 14.85 9.36 -1.09
C GLU A 238 13.75 10.30 -1.54
N PHE A 239 13.48 11.32 -0.73
CA PHE A 239 12.41 12.28 -0.98
C PHE A 239 12.67 13.08 -2.26
N ASN A 240 11.64 13.29 -3.08
CA ASN A 240 11.76 14.07 -4.30
C ASN A 240 11.56 15.57 -4.03
N ASN A 241 12.67 16.30 -3.96
CA ASN A 241 12.68 17.74 -3.66
C ASN A 241 12.35 18.64 -4.87
N GLU A 242 12.07 18.09 -6.06
CA GLU A 242 11.77 18.89 -7.26
C GLU A 242 10.60 19.86 -7.06
N ILE A 243 9.59 19.47 -6.27
CA ILE A 243 8.42 20.32 -6.00
C ILE A 243 8.77 21.63 -5.29
N TYR A 244 9.87 21.68 -4.56
CA TYR A 244 10.32 22.88 -3.86
C TYR A 244 11.21 23.79 -4.71
N ARG A 245 11.69 23.30 -5.86
CA ARG A 245 12.66 23.98 -6.73
C ARG A 245 12.03 24.51 -8.02
N ALA A 246 10.71 24.37 -8.18
CA ALA A 246 9.92 24.89 -9.29
C ALA A 246 9.56 26.37 -9.08
#